data_AF-A0A2E0Z9S9-F1
#
_entry.id   AF-A0A2E0Z9S9-F1
#
_cell.length_a   1.000
_cell.length_b   1.000
_cell.length_c   1.000
_cell.angle_alpha   90.00
_cell.angle_beta   90.00
_cell.angle_gamma   90.00
#
_symmetry.space_group_name_H-M   'P 1'
#
loop_
_entity.id
_entity.type
_entity.pdbx_description
1 polymer ?
#
loop_
_entity_poly.entity_id
_entity_poly.type
_entity_poly.pdbx_seq_one_letter_code
_entity_poly.pdbx_strand_id
1 'polypeptide(L)'
;MQLRTAIEERFDDDELQTLCYDLSVNYETLSGDNLSAKVRELIELFERLNELPRLISYCKQKRKNVPWDEIEAAARAEAAAPVKAEKTAKGSVLPPVKSSRPLQLTLTPQTIAIAALGIIVVIGGIYLLTRSPRTETASLPVTDTPATQSTADTAATAVPAAAEATDEPTPVATEPATEIPPTPTNEPTPEPTREPTITPSVEATSQAEPTPELSVEEPAEAEPTVLYPDGTPLELVYDLNSFYLYNPSSTRVRVSDLSFEALDDAGRPLIYGMAGDRWTQFYSFVDGFACDSIEPFGVGGAFMRPQFCRSYNASVTPAQNGDEIFWIERPGSVEFRVLWDGEEIARCPLGANTCQLFVPAP
;
A
#
# COMPACT_ATOMS: atom_id res chain seq x y z
N MET A 1 1.63 30.63 -1.84
CA MET A 1 0.77 31.28 -2.85
C MET A 1 1.34 31.27 -4.27
N GLN A 2 2.66 31.37 -4.48
CA GLN A 2 3.23 31.55 -5.83
C GLN A 2 3.00 30.37 -6.80
N LEU A 3 3.06 29.12 -6.30
CA LEU A 3 2.84 27.93 -7.13
C LEU A 3 1.43 27.88 -7.73
N ARG A 4 0.43 28.27 -6.95
CA ARG A 4 -0.97 28.33 -7.39
C ARG A 4 -1.14 29.26 -8.58
N THR A 5 -0.67 30.50 -8.46
CA THR A 5 -0.75 31.50 -9.53
C THR A 5 -0.01 31.04 -10.79
N ALA A 6 1.16 30.41 -10.64
CA ALA A 6 1.91 29.89 -11.78
C ALA A 6 1.17 28.78 -12.55
N ILE A 7 0.42 27.92 -11.86
CA ILE A 7 -0.38 26.88 -12.52
C ILE A 7 -1.62 27.52 -13.15
N GLU A 8 -2.35 28.38 -12.43
CA GLU A 8 -3.55 29.06 -12.94
C GLU A 8 -3.30 29.92 -14.20
N GLU A 9 -2.14 30.56 -14.31
CA GLU A 9 -1.80 31.40 -15.47
C GLU A 9 -1.31 30.62 -16.70
N ARG A 10 -0.86 29.37 -16.51
CA ARG A 10 -0.13 28.60 -17.54
C ARG A 10 -0.84 27.34 -18.00
N PHE A 11 -1.88 26.94 -17.29
CA PHE A 11 -2.74 25.81 -17.61
C PHE A 11 -4.17 26.31 -17.76
N ASP A 12 -4.81 25.91 -18.86
CA ASP A 12 -6.27 25.98 -18.95
C ASP A 12 -6.90 24.75 -18.27
N ASP A 13 -8.23 24.69 -18.29
CA ASP A 13 -8.98 23.64 -17.59
C ASP A 13 -8.75 22.25 -18.20
N ASP A 14 -8.68 22.17 -19.54
CA ASP A 14 -8.43 20.92 -20.27
C ASP A 14 -6.99 20.41 -20.02
N GLU A 15 -6.01 21.32 -20.00
CA GLU A 15 -4.63 21.00 -19.64
C GLU A 15 -4.52 20.57 -18.17
N LEU A 16 -5.29 21.16 -17.26
CA LEU A 16 -5.34 20.75 -15.85
C LEU A 16 -5.96 19.35 -15.68
N GLN A 17 -7.02 19.04 -16.42
CA GLN A 17 -7.64 17.71 -16.43
C GLN A 17 -6.65 16.65 -16.95
N THR A 18 -5.94 16.98 -18.03
CA THR A 18 -4.87 16.13 -18.59
C THR A 18 -3.75 15.93 -17.57
N LEU A 19 -3.31 16.99 -16.90
CA LEU A 19 -2.30 16.92 -15.84
C LEU A 19 -2.76 16.02 -14.67
N CYS A 20 -4.02 16.12 -14.26
CA CYS A 20 -4.58 15.24 -13.21
C CYS A 20 -4.58 13.78 -13.67
N TYR A 21 -4.99 13.51 -14.91
CA TYR A 21 -4.98 12.15 -15.48
C TYR A 21 -3.57 11.56 -15.51
N ASP A 22 -2.57 12.31 -16.00
CA ASP A 22 -1.19 11.85 -16.09
C ASP A 22 -0.57 11.59 -14.70
N LEU A 23 -1.01 12.33 -13.69
CA LEU A 23 -0.64 12.11 -12.29
C LEU A 23 -1.51 11.06 -11.57
N SER A 24 -2.43 10.41 -12.29
CA SER A 24 -3.38 9.43 -11.74
C SER A 24 -4.29 9.99 -10.63
N VAL A 25 -4.63 11.28 -10.70
CA VAL A 25 -5.57 11.97 -9.82
C VAL A 25 -6.90 12.18 -10.55
N ASN A 26 -8.02 11.87 -9.88
CA ASN A 26 -9.34 12.08 -10.46
C ASN A 26 -9.76 13.56 -10.37
N TYR A 27 -9.79 14.24 -11.52
CA TYR A 27 -10.15 15.66 -11.63
C TYR A 27 -11.54 15.97 -11.05
N GLU A 28 -12.49 15.05 -11.20
CA GLU A 28 -13.87 15.21 -10.70
C GLU A 28 -13.95 15.19 -9.18
N THR A 29 -12.99 14.55 -8.50
CA THR A 29 -12.98 14.49 -7.02
C THR A 29 -12.40 15.72 -6.35
N LEU A 30 -11.71 16.58 -7.10
CA LEU A 30 -11.17 17.83 -6.55
C LEU A 30 -12.33 18.79 -6.23
N SER A 31 -12.31 19.40 -5.05
CA SER A 31 -13.34 20.35 -4.61
C SER A 31 -13.32 21.65 -5.44
N GLY A 32 -14.51 22.16 -5.76
CA GLY A 32 -14.72 23.50 -6.37
C GLY A 32 -15.11 23.49 -7.85
N ASP A 33 -15.75 24.56 -8.28
CA ASP A 33 -16.43 24.62 -9.60
C ASP A 33 -15.63 25.37 -10.67
N ASN A 34 -14.41 25.80 -10.36
CA ASN A 34 -13.56 26.55 -11.28
C ASN A 34 -12.09 26.13 -11.16
N LEU A 35 -11.32 26.42 -12.22
CA LEU A 35 -9.89 26.14 -12.33
C LEU A 35 -9.12 26.52 -11.06
N SER A 36 -9.34 27.73 -10.55
CA SER A 36 -8.61 28.26 -9.38
C SER A 36 -8.87 27.45 -8.11
N ALA A 37 -10.11 27.03 -7.88
CA ALA A 37 -10.47 26.17 -6.76
C ALA A 37 -9.88 24.76 -6.92
N LYS A 38 -9.93 24.20 -8.14
CA LYS A 38 -9.36 22.88 -8.49
C LYS A 38 -7.84 22.85 -8.34
N VAL A 39 -7.12 23.88 -8.82
CA VAL A 39 -5.66 24.02 -8.65
C VAL A 39 -5.30 24.08 -7.17
N ARG A 40 -6.06 24.84 -6.37
CA ARG A 40 -5.82 24.90 -4.93
C ARG A 40 -5.98 23.53 -4.28
N GLU A 41 -7.09 22.83 -4.54
CA GLU A 41 -7.33 21.50 -3.99
C GLU A 41 -6.24 20.51 -4.44
N LEU A 42 -5.83 20.58 -5.71
CA LEU A 42 -4.75 19.74 -6.24
C LEU A 42 -3.44 19.98 -5.48
N ILE A 43 -3.06 21.24 -5.25
CA ILE A 43 -1.87 21.57 -4.47
C ILE A 43 -1.99 21.05 -3.04
N GLU A 44 -3.12 21.30 -2.37
CA GLU A 44 -3.37 20.82 -1.00
C GLU A 44 -3.32 19.28 -0.91
N LEU A 45 -3.83 18.57 -1.93
CA LEU A 45 -3.74 17.12 -2.05
C LEU A 45 -2.27 16.66 -2.14
N PHE A 46 -1.46 17.26 -3.02
CA PHE A 46 -0.05 16.90 -3.17
C PHE A 46 0.83 17.34 -1.99
N GLU A 47 0.48 18.44 -1.30
CA GLU A 47 1.11 18.82 -0.03
C GLU A 47 0.86 17.76 1.04
N ARG A 48 -0.39 17.32 1.20
CA ARG A 48 -0.77 16.28 2.17
C ARG A 48 -0.07 14.95 1.89
N LEU A 49 0.16 14.64 0.61
CA LEU A 49 0.88 13.44 0.19
C LEU A 49 2.41 13.59 0.25
N ASN A 50 2.94 14.77 0.58
CA ASN A 50 4.37 15.11 0.43
C ASN A 50 4.93 14.86 -0.98
N GLU A 51 4.07 14.89 -2.00
CA GLU A 51 4.42 14.65 -3.40
C GLU A 51 4.52 15.94 -4.22
N LEU A 52 4.57 17.12 -3.58
CA LEU A 52 4.73 18.40 -4.28
C LEU A 52 5.87 18.42 -5.33
N PRO A 53 7.05 17.83 -5.05
CA PRO A 53 8.15 17.79 -6.03
C PRO A 53 7.79 17.03 -7.31
N ARG A 54 6.91 16.02 -7.23
CA ARG A 54 6.42 15.25 -8.38
C ARG A 54 5.54 16.13 -9.27
N LEU A 55 4.60 16.87 -8.68
CA LEU A 55 3.75 17.83 -9.38
C LEU A 55 4.59 18.90 -10.10
N ILE A 56 5.57 19.48 -9.40
CA ILE A 56 6.47 20.51 -9.96
C ILE A 56 7.32 19.95 -11.10
N SER A 57 7.87 18.75 -10.94
CA SER A 57 8.65 18.06 -11.99
C SER A 57 7.81 17.84 -13.25
N TYR A 58 6.54 17.46 -13.08
CA TYR A 58 5.60 17.30 -14.19
C TYR A 58 5.32 18.63 -14.90
N CYS A 59 5.02 19.69 -14.14
CA CYS A 59 4.83 21.04 -14.66
C CYS A 59 6.07 21.54 -15.44
N LYS A 60 7.28 21.26 -14.94
CA LYS A 60 8.56 21.60 -15.57
C LYS A 60 8.75 20.89 -16.91
N GLN A 61 8.34 19.63 -17.02
CA GLN A 61 8.41 18.88 -18.27
C GLN A 61 7.49 19.47 -19.35
N LYS A 62 6.25 19.80 -18.98
CA LYS A 62 5.23 20.34 -19.91
C LYS A 62 5.50 21.79 -20.32
N ARG A 63 6.00 22.62 -19.40
CA ARG A 63 6.25 24.06 -19.64
C ARG A 63 7.68 24.43 -19.25
N LYS A 64 8.64 24.04 -20.09
CA LYS A 64 10.10 24.29 -19.87
C LYS A 64 10.48 25.77 -19.77
N ASN A 65 9.66 26.67 -20.31
CA ASN A 65 9.93 28.11 -20.35
C ASN A 65 9.53 28.85 -19.05
N VAL A 66 8.97 28.15 -18.06
CA VAL A 66 8.59 28.73 -16.77
C VAL A 66 9.70 28.43 -15.76
N PRO A 67 10.17 29.41 -14.97
CA PRO A 67 11.21 29.21 -13.97
C PRO A 67 10.65 28.50 -12.72
N TRP A 68 10.27 27.23 -12.87
CA TRP A 68 9.66 26.43 -11.80
C TRP A 68 10.55 26.31 -10.55
N ASP A 69 11.87 26.32 -10.74
CA ASP A 69 12.84 26.22 -9.63
C ASP A 69 12.78 27.45 -8.70
N GLU A 70 12.53 28.64 -9.24
CA GLU A 70 12.36 29.87 -8.46
C GLU A 70 11.03 29.87 -7.69
N ILE A 71 9.98 29.35 -8.33
CA ILE A 71 8.63 29.22 -7.76
C ILE A 71 8.63 28.19 -6.62
N GLU A 72 9.32 27.06 -6.80
CA GLU A 72 9.50 26.04 -5.77
C GLU A 72 10.25 26.58 -4.56
N ALA A 73 11.36 27.28 -4.80
CA ALA A 73 12.14 27.91 -3.73
C ALA A 73 11.29 28.93 -2.94
N ALA A 74 10.47 29.72 -3.63
CA ALA A 74 9.58 30.68 -2.99
C ALA A 74 8.43 30.00 -2.22
N ALA A 75 7.83 28.95 -2.76
CA ALA A 75 6.79 28.17 -2.07
C ALA A 75 7.33 27.52 -0.79
N ARG A 76 8.55 26.96 -0.85
CA ARG A 76 9.23 26.38 0.31
C ARG A 76 9.63 27.45 1.34
N ALA A 77 10.07 28.63 0.90
CA ALA A 77 10.36 29.74 1.78
C ALA A 77 9.10 30.29 2.47
N GLU A 78 7.96 30.30 1.78
CA GLU A 78 6.66 30.69 2.34
C GLU A 78 6.16 29.65 3.38
N ALA A 79 6.34 28.35 3.12
CA ALA A 79 6.02 27.29 4.07
C ALA A 79 6.96 27.24 5.29
N ALA A 80 8.23 27.59 5.11
CA ALA A 80 9.23 27.64 6.18
C ALA A 80 9.16 28.94 7.00
N ALA A 81 8.47 29.98 6.52
CA ALA A 81 8.27 31.19 7.29
C ALA A 81 7.40 30.84 8.51
N PRO A 82 7.85 31.12 9.75
CA PRO A 82 7.02 30.90 10.92
C PRO A 82 5.74 31.69 10.71
N VAL A 83 4.59 31.01 10.72
CA VAL A 83 3.27 31.64 10.68
C VAL A 83 3.26 32.66 11.79
N LYS A 84 3.56 33.91 11.44
CA LYS A 84 3.56 35.01 12.39
C LYS A 84 2.12 35.07 12.83
N ALA A 85 1.85 34.57 14.04
CA ALA A 85 0.54 34.57 14.66
C ALA A 85 -0.04 35.96 14.47
N GLU A 86 -0.91 36.08 13.47
CA GLU A 86 -1.42 37.37 13.06
C GLU A 86 -2.28 37.82 14.22
N LYS A 87 -1.77 38.83 14.91
CA LYS A 87 -2.33 39.40 16.11
C LYS A 87 -3.60 40.14 15.71
N THR A 88 -4.68 39.41 15.46
CA THR A 88 -6.03 39.92 15.31
C THR A 88 -6.55 40.34 16.69
N ALA A 89 -5.84 41.26 17.32
CA ALA A 89 -6.31 42.01 18.48
C ALA A 89 -7.14 43.18 17.97
N LYS A 90 -8.37 42.90 17.51
CA LYS A 90 -9.42 43.90 17.52
C LYS A 90 -10.44 43.45 18.56
N GLY A 91 -10.35 44.11 19.71
CA GLY A 91 -11.09 43.78 20.92
C GLY A 91 -12.59 43.69 20.65
N SER A 92 -13.11 42.48 20.74
CA SER A 92 -14.47 42.25 21.19
C SER A 92 -14.36 41.80 22.63
N VAL A 93 -14.85 42.64 23.55
CA VAL A 93 -14.91 42.37 24.98
C VAL A 93 -15.82 41.15 25.18
N LEU A 94 -15.21 39.97 25.30
CA LEU A 94 -15.90 38.77 25.77
C LEU A 94 -15.93 38.77 27.31
N PRO A 95 -17.09 38.52 27.93
CA PRO A 95 -17.23 38.46 29.38
C PRO A 95 -16.41 37.31 29.99
N PRO A 96 -16.14 37.35 31.31
CA PRO A 96 -15.24 36.40 31.97
C PRO A 96 -15.73 34.96 31.83
N VAL A 97 -14.92 34.14 31.16
CA VAL A 97 -15.12 32.70 31.03
C VAL A 97 -14.93 32.07 32.42
N LYS A 98 -16.04 31.64 33.02
CA LYS A 98 -16.05 30.79 34.20
C LYS A 98 -15.40 29.45 33.86
N SER A 99 -14.43 29.07 34.68
CA SER A 99 -13.83 27.74 34.82
C SER A 99 -14.84 26.62 34.52
N SER A 100 -14.61 25.91 33.43
CA SER A 100 -15.36 24.73 33.02
C SER A 100 -15.12 23.61 34.04
N ARG A 101 -16.17 23.32 34.82
CA ARG A 101 -16.23 22.12 35.65
C ARG A 101 -16.21 20.87 34.76
N PRO A 102 -15.62 19.75 35.22
CA PRO A 102 -15.69 18.49 34.51
C PRO A 102 -17.15 18.12 34.24
N LEU A 103 -17.45 17.78 33.00
CA LEU A 103 -18.78 17.39 32.54
C LEU A 103 -19.14 16.05 33.22
N GLN A 104 -19.73 16.12 34.42
CA GLN A 104 -20.35 14.95 35.02
C GLN A 104 -21.65 14.70 34.28
N LEU A 105 -21.62 13.74 33.36
CA LEU A 105 -22.78 13.27 32.63
C LEU A 105 -23.70 12.53 33.62
N THR A 106 -24.61 13.27 34.25
CA THR A 106 -25.63 12.67 35.11
C THR A 106 -26.64 11.95 34.22
N LEU A 107 -26.43 10.65 34.01
CA LEU A 107 -27.43 9.79 33.38
C LEU A 107 -28.66 9.76 34.27
N THR A 108 -29.71 10.46 33.85
CA THR A 108 -31.01 10.38 34.49
C THR A 108 -31.62 8.99 34.21
N PRO A 109 -32.45 8.45 35.12
CA PRO A 109 -33.14 7.18 34.89
C PRO A 109 -34.00 7.18 33.62
N GLN A 110 -34.47 8.36 33.16
CA GLN A 110 -35.19 8.49 31.88
C GLN A 110 -34.29 8.23 30.67
N THR A 111 -33.04 8.70 30.67
CA THR A 111 -32.10 8.46 29.57
C THR A 111 -31.71 6.98 29.44
N ILE A 112 -31.64 6.25 30.56
CA ILE A 112 -31.38 4.79 30.55
C ILE A 112 -32.59 4.04 29.97
N ALA A 113 -33.81 4.44 30.32
CA ALA A 113 -35.03 3.82 29.81
C ALA A 113 -35.18 3.98 28.28
N ILE A 114 -34.85 5.16 27.73
CA ILE A 114 -34.91 5.42 26.29
C ILE A 114 -33.86 4.58 25.54
N ALA A 115 -32.63 4.51 26.04
CA ALA A 115 -31.58 3.69 25.44
C ALA A 115 -31.94 2.19 25.45
N ALA A 116 -32.47 1.69 26.57
CA ALA A 116 -32.91 0.30 26.68
C ALA A 116 -34.05 -0.03 25.70
N LEU A 117 -35.01 0.89 25.52
CA LEU A 117 -36.11 0.69 24.57
C LEU A 117 -35.61 0.66 23.12
N GLY A 118 -34.65 1.51 22.77
CA GLY A 118 -34.00 1.50 21.46
C GLY A 118 -33.31 0.17 21.16
N ILE A 119 -32.57 -0.39 22.13
CA ILE A 119 -31.90 -1.69 21.99
C ILE A 119 -32.93 -2.82 21.79
N ILE A 120 -34.04 -2.82 22.52
CA ILE A 120 -35.10 -3.83 22.38
C ILE A 120 -35.73 -3.79 20.98
N VAL A 121 -35.98 -2.60 20.41
CA VAL A 121 -36.54 -2.46 19.06
C VAL A 121 -35.57 -2.98 18.01
N VAL A 122 -34.26 -2.70 18.15
CA VAL A 122 -33.23 -3.20 17.23
C VAL A 122 -33.13 -4.73 17.30
N ILE A 123 -33.06 -5.31 18.50
CA ILE A 123 -33.00 -6.76 18.67
C ILE A 123 -34.28 -7.43 18.16
N GLY A 124 -35.45 -6.85 18.42
CA GLY A 124 -36.74 -7.34 17.91
C GLY A 124 -36.83 -7.30 16.39
N GLY A 125 -36.31 -6.24 15.76
CA GLY A 125 -36.24 -6.10 14.31
C GLY A 125 -35.32 -7.14 13.66
N ILE A 126 -34.13 -7.36 14.24
CA ILE A 126 -33.19 -8.40 13.78
C ILE A 126 -33.83 -9.79 13.94
N TYR A 127 -34.47 -10.05 15.08
CA TYR A 127 -35.14 -11.33 15.31
C TYR A 127 -36.25 -11.58 14.28
N LEU A 128 -37.07 -10.59 13.97
CA LEU A 128 -38.11 -10.71 12.93
C LEU A 128 -37.53 -10.95 11.53
N LEU A 129 -36.44 -10.27 11.16
CA LEU A 129 -35.77 -10.50 9.88
C LEU A 129 -35.22 -11.92 9.76
N THR A 130 -34.63 -12.46 10.84
CA THR A 130 -34.11 -13.84 10.87
C THR A 130 -35.21 -14.92 10.90
N ARG A 131 -36.44 -14.56 11.27
CA ARG A 131 -37.55 -15.51 11.39
C ARG A 131 -38.47 -15.57 10.17
N SER A 132 -38.13 -14.90 9.06
CA SER A 132 -38.90 -15.01 7.83
C SER A 132 -39.03 -16.50 7.44
N PRO A 133 -40.24 -17.05 7.37
CA PRO A 133 -40.43 -18.47 7.06
C PRO A 133 -39.88 -18.74 5.66
N ARG A 134 -38.99 -19.73 5.56
CA ARG A 134 -38.58 -20.30 4.26
C ARG A 134 -39.86 -20.70 3.53
N THR A 135 -40.22 -19.99 2.48
CA THR A 135 -41.21 -20.44 1.52
C THR A 135 -40.61 -21.71 0.89
N GLU A 136 -41.11 -22.88 1.29
CA GLU A 136 -40.80 -24.14 0.61
C GLU A 136 -41.26 -24.01 -0.85
N THR A 137 -40.29 -23.89 -1.75
CA THR A 137 -40.52 -24.05 -3.18
C THR A 137 -40.94 -25.49 -3.41
N ALA A 138 -42.24 -25.72 -3.60
CA ALA A 138 -42.79 -27.00 -3.99
C ALA A 138 -42.12 -27.49 -5.28
N SER A 139 -41.37 -28.59 -5.17
CA SER A 139 -40.83 -29.32 -6.31
C SER A 139 -41.97 -29.98 -7.08
N LEU A 140 -42.05 -29.71 -8.38
CA LEU A 140 -42.96 -30.41 -9.29
C LEU A 140 -42.46 -31.86 -9.49
N PRO A 141 -43.37 -32.85 -9.53
CA PRO A 141 -43.01 -34.25 -9.78
C PRO A 141 -42.59 -34.43 -11.24
N VAL A 142 -41.40 -34.99 -11.46
CA VAL A 142 -40.96 -35.49 -12.76
C VAL A 142 -41.66 -36.83 -12.99
N THR A 143 -42.55 -36.87 -13.98
CA THR A 143 -43.23 -38.08 -14.42
C THR A 143 -42.30 -38.86 -15.36
N ASP A 144 -41.78 -39.97 -14.86
CA ASP A 144 -41.18 -41.04 -15.67
C ASP A 144 -42.22 -41.60 -16.66
N THR A 145 -41.90 -41.57 -17.94
CA THR A 145 -42.65 -42.29 -19.00
C THR A 145 -41.77 -43.41 -19.56
N PRO A 146 -42.21 -44.68 -19.53
CA PRO A 146 -41.47 -45.79 -20.13
C PRO A 146 -41.99 -46.18 -21.52
N ALA A 147 -41.14 -46.94 -22.23
CA ALA A 147 -41.35 -47.70 -23.48
C ALA A 147 -41.16 -46.90 -24.79
N THR A 148 -40.54 -47.40 -25.86
CA THR A 148 -40.46 -48.78 -26.36
C THR A 148 -39.28 -48.91 -27.34
N GLN A 149 -38.66 -50.09 -27.38
CA GLN A 149 -37.70 -50.53 -28.40
C GLN A 149 -38.28 -50.46 -29.82
N SER A 150 -37.47 -50.08 -30.81
CA SER A 150 -37.65 -50.56 -32.18
C SER A 150 -36.30 -50.67 -32.91
N THR A 151 -36.14 -51.84 -33.51
CA THR A 151 -35.02 -52.43 -34.23
C THR A 151 -34.78 -51.84 -35.63
N ALA A 152 -33.61 -52.19 -36.15
CA ALA A 152 -33.19 -52.28 -37.56
C ALA A 152 -32.47 -51.05 -38.12
N ASP A 153 -31.21 -51.11 -38.55
CA ASP A 153 -30.53 -51.94 -39.57
C ASP A 153 -30.17 -51.04 -40.77
N THR A 154 -28.96 -51.26 -41.30
CA THR A 154 -28.58 -51.07 -42.69
C THR A 154 -28.13 -49.69 -43.23
N ALA A 155 -26.89 -49.75 -43.73
CA ALA A 155 -26.30 -49.17 -44.95
C ALA A 155 -25.67 -47.77 -44.94
N ALA A 156 -24.35 -47.83 -45.17
CA ALA A 156 -23.56 -46.85 -45.89
C ALA A 156 -24.18 -46.46 -47.25
N THR A 157 -24.01 -45.20 -47.67
CA THR A 157 -23.79 -44.80 -49.06
C THR A 157 -23.13 -43.42 -49.08
N ALA A 158 -22.18 -43.27 -50.00
CA ALA A 158 -21.24 -42.19 -50.17
C ALA A 158 -21.72 -41.11 -51.17
N VAL A 159 -21.18 -39.88 -51.04
CA VAL A 159 -20.89 -38.84 -52.09
C VAL A 159 -22.15 -38.17 -52.73
N PRO A 160 -22.16 -36.88 -53.21
CA PRO A 160 -21.09 -35.95 -53.69
C PRO A 160 -21.07 -34.56 -52.99
N ALA A 161 -20.06 -33.68 -53.06
CA ALA A 161 -19.20 -33.14 -54.12
C ALA A 161 -19.91 -32.22 -55.16
N ALA A 162 -20.08 -30.93 -54.83
CA ALA A 162 -20.19 -29.76 -55.73
C ALA A 162 -20.32 -28.49 -54.83
N ALA A 163 -19.36 -27.57 -54.75
CA ALA A 163 -18.88 -26.56 -55.71
C ALA A 163 -19.53 -25.17 -55.50
N GLU A 164 -18.64 -24.19 -55.26
CA GLU A 164 -18.67 -22.76 -55.63
C GLU A 164 -19.28 -21.66 -54.72
N ALA A 165 -18.65 -20.47 -54.93
CA ALA A 165 -18.77 -19.13 -54.33
C ALA A 165 -17.98 -18.93 -53.01
N THR A 166 -16.71 -18.52 -53.03
CA THR A 166 -16.14 -17.20 -53.41
C THR A 166 -16.61 -16.09 -52.46
N ASP A 167 -15.83 -15.83 -51.42
CA ASP A 167 -15.69 -14.49 -50.83
C ASP A 167 -14.19 -14.18 -50.65
N GLU A 168 -13.86 -13.01 -51.15
CA GLU A 168 -12.56 -12.43 -51.43
C GLU A 168 -11.95 -11.81 -50.16
N PRO A 169 -10.71 -12.14 -49.76
CA PRO A 169 -10.03 -11.39 -48.72
C PRO A 169 -9.48 -10.08 -49.31
N THR A 170 -10.02 -8.95 -48.86
CA THR A 170 -9.46 -7.62 -49.09
C THR A 170 -8.03 -7.56 -48.53
N PRO A 171 -7.00 -7.26 -49.36
CA PRO A 171 -5.66 -6.98 -48.87
C PRO A 171 -5.61 -5.57 -48.30
N VAL A 172 -5.43 -5.44 -46.98
CA VAL A 172 -5.11 -4.15 -46.37
C VAL A 172 -3.67 -3.79 -46.74
N ALA A 173 -3.53 -2.56 -47.21
CA ALA A 173 -2.34 -1.99 -47.81
C ALA A 173 -1.12 -2.01 -46.89
N THR A 174 -0.03 -2.52 -47.44
CA THR A 174 1.35 -2.33 -46.99
C THR A 174 1.74 -0.87 -47.12
N GLU A 175 1.92 -0.18 -46.00
CA GLU A 175 2.57 1.14 -45.97
C GLU A 175 4.09 1.00 -46.21
N PRO A 176 4.70 1.96 -46.94
CA PRO A 176 6.12 1.91 -47.29
C PRO A 176 7.02 2.17 -46.08
N ALA A 177 8.01 1.29 -45.92
CA ALA A 177 9.13 1.45 -45.01
C ALA A 177 9.84 2.80 -45.25
N THR A 178 9.78 3.67 -44.25
CA THR A 178 10.64 4.86 -44.18
C THR A 178 12.00 4.41 -43.66
N GLU A 179 13.01 4.46 -44.53
CA GLU A 179 14.42 4.30 -44.17
C GLU A 179 14.79 5.32 -43.09
N ILE A 180 15.16 4.82 -41.91
CA ILE A 180 15.77 5.63 -40.85
C ILE A 180 17.26 5.78 -41.19
N PRO A 181 17.79 7.01 -41.33
CA PRO A 181 19.22 7.22 -41.53
C PRO A 181 20.03 6.77 -40.29
N PRO A 182 21.26 6.26 -40.46
CA PRO A 182 22.07 5.81 -39.34
C PRO A 182 22.37 6.97 -38.39
N THR A 183 21.98 6.80 -37.13
CA THR A 183 22.38 7.71 -36.05
C THR A 183 23.87 7.50 -35.77
N PRO A 184 24.69 8.56 -35.70
CA PRO A 184 26.10 8.43 -35.35
C PRO A 184 26.26 7.97 -33.91
N THR A 185 26.88 6.80 -33.74
CA THR A 185 27.45 6.31 -32.49
C THR A 185 28.54 7.28 -32.04
N ASN A 186 28.22 8.14 -31.07
CA ASN A 186 29.25 8.83 -30.28
C ASN A 186 29.61 7.94 -29.10
N GLU A 187 30.70 7.20 -29.29
CA GLU A 187 31.44 6.46 -28.28
C GLU A 187 32.03 7.46 -27.26
N PRO A 188 31.63 7.44 -25.98
CA PRO A 188 32.31 8.22 -24.97
C PRO A 188 33.69 7.61 -24.71
N THR A 189 34.71 8.42 -25.02
CA THR A 189 36.11 8.21 -24.64
C THR A 189 36.22 7.90 -23.15
N PRO A 190 36.94 6.83 -22.73
CA PRO A 190 37.21 6.60 -21.32
C PRO A 190 38.15 7.69 -20.79
N GLU A 191 37.67 8.46 -19.83
CA GLU A 191 38.45 9.44 -19.08
C GLU A 191 39.47 8.71 -18.17
N PRO A 192 40.72 9.21 -18.06
CA PRO A 192 41.81 8.49 -17.42
C PRO A 192 41.59 8.29 -15.91
N THR A 193 41.70 7.03 -15.49
CA THR A 193 41.96 6.56 -14.14
C THR A 193 43.04 7.41 -13.47
N ARG A 194 42.66 8.21 -12.48
CA ARG A 194 43.60 8.79 -11.52
C ARG A 194 43.88 7.76 -10.44
N GLU A 195 45.10 7.24 -10.46
CA GLU A 195 45.70 6.48 -9.36
C GLU A 195 45.63 7.28 -8.05
N PRO A 196 45.12 6.72 -6.94
CA PRO A 196 45.39 7.27 -5.62
C PRO A 196 46.86 6.97 -5.26
N THR A 197 47.64 8.05 -5.19
CA THR A 197 48.99 8.08 -4.64
C THR A 197 49.02 7.51 -3.22
N ILE A 198 49.80 6.46 -3.05
CA ILE A 198 50.18 5.81 -1.81
C ILE A 198 51.36 6.59 -1.21
N THR A 199 51.24 7.22 -0.04
CA THR A 199 52.38 7.62 0.83
C THR A 199 51.89 8.12 2.20
N PRO A 200 52.70 8.10 3.26
CA PRO A 200 53.17 6.93 4.00
C PRO A 200 52.73 6.95 5.48
N SER A 201 52.91 5.78 6.09
CA SER A 201 53.19 5.54 7.51
C SER A 201 53.73 6.74 8.28
N VAL A 202 53.01 7.12 9.36
CA VAL A 202 53.62 7.75 10.53
C VAL A 202 53.27 6.90 11.73
N GLU A 203 54.24 6.07 12.08
CA GLU A 203 54.38 5.38 13.35
C GLU A 203 54.51 6.43 14.47
N ALA A 204 53.48 6.55 15.30
CA ALA A 204 53.53 7.30 16.54
C ALA A 204 53.17 6.35 17.68
N THR A 205 54.21 5.67 18.16
CA THR A 205 54.24 4.96 19.44
C THR A 205 53.93 5.95 20.56
N SER A 206 52.70 5.90 21.07
CA SER A 206 52.36 6.44 22.39
C SER A 206 51.79 5.29 23.21
N GLN A 207 52.66 4.74 24.04
CA GLN A 207 52.38 3.72 25.03
C GLN A 207 51.43 4.31 26.08
N ALA A 208 50.13 4.17 25.83
CA ALA A 208 49.10 4.45 26.80
C ALA A 208 49.06 3.33 27.84
N GLU A 209 49.12 3.75 29.09
CA GLU A 209 48.97 2.94 30.30
C GLU A 209 47.69 2.09 30.23
N PRO A 210 47.73 0.79 30.60
CA PRO A 210 46.57 -0.09 30.50
C PRO A 210 45.49 0.37 31.48
N THR A 211 44.55 1.16 30.97
CA THR A 211 43.27 1.36 31.65
C THR A 211 42.60 0.00 31.70
N PRO A 212 42.14 -0.49 32.87
CA PRO A 212 41.46 -1.76 32.96
C PRO A 212 40.27 -1.72 32.00
N GLU A 213 40.39 -2.50 30.93
CA GLU A 213 39.37 -2.74 29.94
C GLU A 213 38.21 -3.39 30.70
N LEU A 214 37.24 -2.56 31.12
CA LEU A 214 35.94 -3.05 31.52
C LEU A 214 35.41 -3.76 30.28
N SER A 215 35.51 -5.08 30.31
CA SER A 215 34.83 -5.99 29.40
C SER A 215 33.34 -5.67 29.54
N VAL A 216 32.88 -4.75 28.69
CA VAL A 216 31.46 -4.54 28.46
C VAL A 216 31.03 -5.85 27.82
N GLU A 217 30.47 -6.72 28.64
CA GLU A 217 29.86 -7.98 28.23
C GLU A 217 28.85 -7.60 27.14
N GLU A 218 29.22 -7.88 25.89
CA GLU A 218 28.38 -7.64 24.72
C GLU A 218 27.04 -8.31 25.03
N PRO A 219 25.92 -7.55 25.06
CA PRO A 219 24.63 -8.11 25.40
C PRO A 219 24.40 -9.33 24.50
N ALA A 220 24.31 -10.51 25.10
CA ALA A 220 24.12 -11.74 24.35
C ALA A 220 22.94 -11.54 23.39
N GLU A 221 23.22 -11.63 22.08
CA GLU A 221 22.18 -11.59 21.05
C GLU A 221 21.10 -12.59 21.46
N ALA A 222 19.89 -12.08 21.70
CA ALA A 222 18.77 -12.93 22.07
C ALA A 222 18.51 -13.89 20.92
N GLU A 223 18.77 -15.19 21.13
CA GLU A 223 18.48 -16.19 20.12
C GLU A 223 16.97 -16.12 19.77
N PRO A 224 16.61 -16.11 18.47
CA PRO A 224 15.22 -16.00 18.05
C PRO A 224 14.40 -17.15 18.66
N THR A 225 13.33 -16.81 19.37
CA THR A 225 12.46 -17.80 20.01
C THR A 225 11.63 -18.51 18.95
N VAL A 226 12.13 -19.63 18.43
CA VAL A 226 11.35 -20.50 17.53
C VAL A 226 10.41 -21.34 18.38
N LEU A 227 9.16 -20.89 18.51
CA LEU A 227 8.18 -21.54 19.37
C LEU A 227 7.61 -22.84 18.76
N TYR A 228 7.48 -22.90 17.43
CA TYR A 228 6.87 -24.03 16.71
C TYR A 228 7.86 -24.64 15.71
N PRO A 229 8.93 -25.33 16.16
CA PRO A 229 9.96 -25.85 15.26
C PRO A 229 9.43 -26.85 14.22
N ASP A 230 8.35 -27.57 14.55
CA ASP A 230 7.66 -28.52 13.65
C ASP A 230 6.41 -27.91 12.99
N GLY A 231 6.26 -26.59 13.05
CA GLY A 231 5.12 -25.86 12.53
C GLY A 231 5.06 -25.77 11.00
N THR A 232 3.98 -25.18 10.49
CA THR A 232 3.89 -24.82 9.08
C THR A 232 4.85 -23.66 8.79
N PRO A 233 5.78 -23.81 7.83
CA PRO A 233 6.72 -22.74 7.51
C PRO A 233 6.01 -21.61 6.75
N LEU A 234 6.38 -20.38 7.08
CA LEU A 234 6.06 -19.17 6.34
C LEU A 234 7.34 -18.40 6.06
N GLU A 235 7.36 -17.68 4.94
CA GLU A 235 8.47 -16.83 4.55
C GLU A 235 7.99 -15.39 4.38
N LEU A 236 8.61 -14.48 5.12
CA LEU A 236 8.42 -13.05 4.95
C LEU A 236 9.50 -12.53 4.01
N VAL A 237 9.10 -11.75 3.01
CA VAL A 237 10.03 -11.07 2.10
C VAL A 237 9.66 -9.61 2.02
N TYR A 238 10.61 -8.72 2.27
CA TYR A 238 10.35 -7.30 2.42
C TYR A 238 11.52 -6.44 1.96
N ASP A 239 11.22 -5.21 1.57
CA ASP A 239 12.21 -4.16 1.32
C ASP A 239 11.65 -2.81 1.81
N LEU A 240 12.32 -1.72 1.44
CA LEU A 240 11.87 -0.37 1.79
C LEU A 240 10.50 0.01 1.19
N ASN A 241 10.03 -0.72 0.17
CA ASN A 241 8.86 -0.35 -0.62
C ASN A 241 7.69 -1.32 -0.46
N SER A 242 7.90 -2.55 0.01
CA SER A 242 6.89 -3.60 -0.01
C SER A 242 7.17 -4.72 0.99
N PHE A 243 6.11 -5.43 1.39
CA PHE A 243 6.18 -6.58 2.28
C PHE A 243 5.29 -7.71 1.75
N TYR A 244 5.77 -8.94 1.82
CA TYR A 244 5.08 -10.13 1.35
C TYR A 244 5.14 -11.22 2.43
N LEU A 245 4.00 -11.86 2.64
CA LEU A 245 3.86 -13.09 3.42
C LEU A 245 3.63 -14.23 2.44
N TYR A 246 4.61 -15.14 2.30
CA TYR A 246 4.52 -16.30 1.42
C TYR A 246 4.31 -17.58 2.22
N ASN A 247 3.39 -18.42 1.74
CA ASN A 247 3.16 -19.74 2.27
C ASN A 247 3.74 -20.81 1.33
N PRO A 248 4.96 -21.32 1.58
CA PRO A 248 5.56 -22.38 0.77
C PRO A 248 4.92 -23.76 0.98
N SER A 249 4.06 -23.92 1.99
CA SER A 249 3.41 -25.20 2.28
C SER A 249 2.21 -25.43 1.35
N SER A 250 1.70 -26.67 1.30
CA SER A 250 0.44 -26.97 0.63
C SER A 250 -0.80 -26.74 1.52
N THR A 251 -0.59 -26.43 2.80
CA THR A 251 -1.65 -26.20 3.78
C THR A 251 -1.99 -24.73 3.87
N ARG A 252 -3.27 -24.39 4.05
CA ARG A 252 -3.67 -23.01 4.30
C ARG A 252 -3.29 -22.57 5.72
N VAL A 253 -2.84 -21.33 5.87
CA VAL A 253 -2.55 -20.72 7.17
C VAL A 253 -3.53 -19.59 7.43
N ARG A 254 -4.12 -19.55 8.62
CA ARG A 254 -5.06 -18.49 9.01
C ARG A 254 -4.28 -17.20 9.29
N VAL A 255 -4.54 -16.15 8.52
CA VAL A 255 -3.80 -14.88 8.66
C VAL A 255 -4.37 -13.98 9.75
N SER A 256 -5.62 -14.18 10.18
CA SER A 256 -6.21 -13.41 11.29
C SER A 256 -5.45 -13.56 12.61
N ASP A 257 -4.71 -14.65 12.77
CA ASP A 257 -4.02 -14.98 14.02
C ASP A 257 -2.62 -14.36 14.06
N LEU A 258 -2.14 -13.85 12.91
CA LEU A 258 -0.88 -13.15 12.82
C LEU A 258 -1.03 -11.69 13.26
N SER A 259 0.00 -11.16 13.92
CA SER A 259 0.20 -9.72 14.03
C SER A 259 1.68 -9.38 14.01
N PHE A 260 1.98 -8.16 13.58
CA PHE A 260 3.34 -7.66 13.38
C PHE A 260 3.51 -6.36 14.14
N GLU A 261 4.61 -6.22 14.86
CA GLU A 261 4.89 -5.05 15.69
C GLU A 261 6.37 -4.67 15.57
N ALA A 262 6.64 -3.41 15.21
CA ALA A 262 7.98 -2.85 15.25
C ALA A 262 8.47 -2.75 16.70
N LEU A 263 9.75 -3.03 16.93
CA LEU A 263 10.37 -3.01 18.24
C LEU A 263 11.46 -1.95 18.32
N ASP A 264 11.60 -1.36 19.51
CA ASP A 264 12.74 -0.52 19.86
C ASP A 264 13.98 -1.33 20.28
N ASP A 265 15.07 -0.62 20.56
CA ASP A 265 16.34 -1.18 21.03
C ASP A 265 16.23 -1.95 22.37
N ALA A 266 15.17 -1.69 23.14
CA ALA A 266 14.85 -2.40 24.37
C ALA A 266 13.85 -3.56 24.16
N GLY A 267 13.50 -3.87 22.91
CA GLY A 267 12.53 -4.91 22.55
C GLY A 267 11.09 -4.56 22.91
N ARG A 268 10.77 -3.28 23.11
CA ARG A 268 9.40 -2.82 23.41
C ARG A 268 8.65 -2.52 22.12
N PRO A 269 7.36 -2.88 22.03
CA PRO A 269 6.57 -2.59 20.85
C PRO A 269 6.36 -1.08 20.68
N LEU A 270 6.56 -0.61 19.45
CA LEU A 270 6.25 0.73 18.99
C LEU A 270 4.81 0.83 18.51
N ILE A 271 4.38 2.04 18.12
CA ILE A 271 3.05 2.25 17.52
C ILE A 271 2.92 1.65 16.11
N TYR A 272 4.04 1.27 15.49
CA TYR A 272 4.05 0.76 14.13
C TYR A 272 3.78 -0.74 14.15
N GLY A 273 2.68 -1.15 13.54
CA GLY A 273 2.24 -2.53 13.56
C GLY A 273 1.02 -2.75 12.68
N MET A 274 0.77 -4.02 12.37
CA MET A 274 -0.38 -4.45 11.60
C MET A 274 -0.89 -5.77 12.17
N ALA A 275 -2.20 -5.82 12.45
CA ALA A 275 -2.87 -7.07 12.73
C ALA A 275 -3.26 -7.75 11.42
N GLY A 276 -3.18 -9.08 11.38
CA GLY A 276 -3.48 -9.88 10.20
C GLY A 276 -4.96 -9.84 9.81
N ASP A 277 -5.85 -9.40 10.71
CA ASP A 277 -7.25 -9.09 10.41
C ASP A 277 -7.41 -8.06 9.28
N ARG A 278 -6.40 -7.21 9.04
CA ARG A 278 -6.35 -6.31 7.90
C ARG A 278 -6.39 -7.02 6.55
N TRP A 279 -5.75 -8.18 6.40
CA TRP A 279 -5.88 -9.01 5.19
C TRP A 279 -7.25 -9.70 5.11
N THR A 280 -7.83 -10.04 6.26
CA THR A 280 -9.08 -10.81 6.34
C THR A 280 -10.31 -10.09 5.80
N GLN A 281 -10.21 -8.78 5.54
CA GLN A 281 -11.24 -8.03 4.83
C GLN A 281 -11.57 -8.65 3.47
N PHE A 282 -10.61 -9.33 2.84
CA PHE A 282 -10.77 -9.99 1.55
C PHE A 282 -10.63 -11.51 1.65
N TYR A 283 -9.66 -12.00 2.43
CA TYR A 283 -9.38 -13.43 2.51
C TYR A 283 -8.79 -13.81 3.88
N SER A 284 -9.40 -14.79 4.57
CA SER A 284 -9.02 -15.13 5.96
C SER A 284 -7.79 -16.05 6.09
N PHE A 285 -7.21 -16.47 4.97
CA PHE A 285 -6.13 -17.45 4.91
C PHE A 285 -5.10 -17.06 3.84
N VAL A 286 -3.85 -17.45 4.04
CA VAL A 286 -2.90 -17.54 2.94
C VAL A 286 -2.89 -19.00 2.48
N ASP A 287 -3.35 -19.24 1.26
CA ASP A 287 -3.40 -20.58 0.69
C ASP A 287 -1.99 -21.10 0.40
N GLY A 288 -1.88 -22.41 0.20
CA GLY A 288 -0.60 -23.00 -0.15
C GLY A 288 -0.06 -22.46 -1.48
N PHE A 289 1.24 -22.14 -1.51
CA PHE A 289 1.94 -21.53 -2.63
C PHE A 289 1.39 -20.16 -3.07
N ALA A 290 0.69 -19.47 -2.19
CA ALA A 290 0.17 -18.13 -2.43
C ALA A 290 0.83 -17.10 -1.50
N CYS A 291 0.60 -15.82 -1.80
CA CYS A 291 1.14 -14.70 -1.03
C CYS A 291 0.03 -13.75 -0.56
N ASP A 292 0.28 -13.11 0.57
CA ASP A 292 -0.33 -11.85 0.92
C ASP A 292 0.70 -10.72 0.80
N SER A 293 0.23 -9.50 0.54
CA SER A 293 1.09 -8.36 0.27
C SER A 293 0.66 -7.09 1.00
N ILE A 294 1.64 -6.25 1.29
CA ILE A 294 1.47 -4.86 1.71
C ILE A 294 2.30 -4.01 0.73
N GLU A 295 1.61 -3.23 -0.09
CA GLU A 295 2.20 -2.35 -1.11
C GLU A 295 1.74 -0.91 -0.83
N PRO A 296 2.50 -0.12 -0.04
CA PRO A 296 2.08 1.22 0.32
C PRO A 296 1.95 2.12 -0.91
N PHE A 297 0.97 3.03 -0.91
CA PHE A 297 0.87 4.04 -1.96
C PHE A 297 1.77 5.24 -1.65
N GLY A 298 2.19 5.95 -2.70
CA GLY A 298 3.06 7.14 -2.61
C GLY A 298 4.56 6.83 -2.57
N VAL A 299 4.94 5.54 -2.63
CA VAL A 299 6.35 5.14 -2.68
C VAL A 299 6.91 5.37 -4.09
N GLY A 300 8.02 6.09 -4.20
CA GLY A 300 8.64 6.41 -5.49
C GLY A 300 9.38 5.26 -6.19
N GLY A 301 9.49 4.09 -5.54
CA GLY A 301 10.22 2.93 -6.03
C GLY A 301 9.31 1.83 -6.60
N ALA A 302 9.91 0.88 -7.32
CA ALA A 302 9.22 -0.34 -7.72
C ALA A 302 9.05 -1.28 -6.52
N PHE A 303 7.92 -1.98 -6.46
CA PHE A 303 7.71 -3.07 -5.51
C PHE A 303 8.47 -4.32 -5.95
N MET A 304 9.05 -5.06 -4.99
CA MET A 304 9.89 -6.23 -5.29
C MET A 304 9.14 -7.33 -6.06
N ARG A 305 7.85 -7.56 -5.74
CA ARG A 305 6.96 -8.59 -6.31
C ARG A 305 7.70 -9.91 -6.61
N PRO A 306 8.06 -10.68 -5.57
CA PRO A 306 8.88 -11.88 -5.72
C PRO A 306 8.31 -12.86 -6.76
N GLN A 307 9.18 -13.48 -7.57
CA GLN A 307 8.74 -14.33 -8.69
C GLN A 307 7.94 -15.58 -8.27
N PHE A 308 8.08 -16.01 -7.01
CA PHE A 308 7.29 -17.11 -6.44
C PHE A 308 5.87 -16.68 -6.06
N CYS A 309 5.61 -15.38 -5.85
CA CYS A 309 4.28 -14.84 -5.62
C CYS A 309 3.49 -14.72 -6.93
N ARG A 310 3.06 -15.86 -7.47
CA ARG A 310 2.24 -15.94 -8.69
C ARG A 310 0.74 -15.78 -8.42
N SER A 311 0.33 -15.99 -7.17
CA SER A 311 -1.06 -15.90 -6.71
C SER A 311 -1.08 -15.08 -5.43
N TYR A 312 -2.01 -14.12 -5.36
CA TYR A 312 -2.21 -13.26 -4.20
C TYR A 312 -3.58 -13.54 -3.60
N ASN A 313 -3.64 -13.89 -2.31
CA ASN A 313 -4.90 -14.04 -1.59
C ASN A 313 -5.43 -12.66 -1.16
N ALA A 314 -4.55 -11.80 -0.63
CA ALA A 314 -4.87 -10.44 -0.25
C ALA A 314 -3.72 -9.44 -0.53
N SER A 315 -4.10 -8.18 -0.75
CA SER A 315 -3.19 -7.04 -0.87
C SER A 315 -3.74 -5.88 -0.06
N VAL A 316 -2.90 -5.26 0.77
CA VAL A 316 -3.22 -4.07 1.56
C VAL A 316 -2.34 -2.91 1.06
N THR A 317 -2.94 -1.74 0.88
CA THR A 317 -2.28 -0.56 0.31
C THR A 317 -2.34 0.62 1.30
N PRO A 318 -1.57 0.57 2.40
CA PRO A 318 -1.54 1.65 3.38
C PRO A 318 -0.84 2.89 2.82
N ALA A 319 -0.98 4.03 3.51
CA ALA A 319 -0.13 5.19 3.22
C ALA A 319 1.32 4.88 3.57
N GLN A 320 2.30 5.36 2.78
CA GLN A 320 3.73 5.15 3.04
C GLN A 320 4.16 5.57 4.47
N ASN A 321 3.53 6.60 5.03
CA ASN A 321 3.79 7.09 6.39
C ASN A 321 2.80 6.58 7.44
N GLY A 322 1.96 5.60 7.08
CA GLY A 322 1.00 5.00 8.00
C GLY A 322 1.69 4.22 9.12
N ASP A 323 0.94 3.95 10.18
CA ASP A 323 1.41 3.13 11.31
C ASP A 323 1.48 1.64 10.95
N GLU A 324 0.93 1.23 9.81
CA GLU A 324 0.92 -0.17 9.35
C GLU A 324 2.24 -0.61 8.71
N ILE A 325 3.21 0.30 8.57
CA ILE A 325 4.53 0.00 8.00
C ILE A 325 5.53 -0.27 9.13
N PHE A 326 5.57 -1.51 9.59
CA PHE A 326 6.39 -1.96 10.72
C PHE A 326 7.78 -2.50 10.31
N TRP A 327 7.99 -2.80 9.03
CA TRP A 327 9.20 -3.49 8.54
C TRP A 327 10.27 -2.57 7.96
N ILE A 328 10.05 -1.24 7.97
CA ILE A 328 11.03 -0.25 7.49
C ILE A 328 11.74 0.40 8.66
N GLU A 329 12.98 0.84 8.43
CA GLU A 329 13.75 1.60 9.41
C GLU A 329 13.06 2.94 9.71
N ARG A 330 12.77 3.18 11.00
CA ARG A 330 12.18 4.42 11.53
C ARG A 330 12.98 4.85 12.76
N PRO A 331 12.93 6.15 13.15
CA PRO A 331 13.57 6.59 14.39
C PRO A 331 13.12 5.76 15.59
N GLY A 332 14.05 5.00 16.16
CA GLY A 332 13.82 4.13 17.31
C GLY A 332 13.35 2.71 16.99
N SER A 333 13.16 2.33 15.73
CA SER A 333 12.82 0.95 15.33
C SER A 333 14.07 0.20 14.88
N VAL A 334 14.31 -1.00 15.41
CA VAL A 334 15.51 -1.81 15.08
C VAL A 334 15.19 -3.18 14.49
N GLU A 335 14.06 -3.76 14.87
CA GLU A 335 13.54 -5.03 14.39
C GLU A 335 12.01 -5.00 14.42
N PHE A 336 11.35 -6.04 13.93
CA PHE A 336 9.94 -6.27 14.21
C PHE A 336 9.73 -7.70 14.69
N ARG A 337 8.70 -7.91 15.52
CA ARG A 337 8.28 -9.24 15.93
C ARG A 337 7.03 -9.69 15.20
N VAL A 338 6.87 -11.00 15.13
CA VAL A 338 5.69 -11.66 14.61
C VAL A 338 5.03 -12.42 15.76
N LEU A 339 3.75 -12.18 15.94
CA LEU A 339 2.93 -12.84 16.95
C LEU A 339 1.94 -13.78 16.27
N TRP A 340 1.65 -14.92 16.90
CA TRP A 340 0.56 -15.83 16.57
C TRP A 340 -0.38 -15.94 17.77
N ASP A 341 -1.63 -15.53 17.62
CA ASP A 341 -2.62 -15.45 18.72
C ASP A 341 -2.09 -14.67 19.95
N GLY A 342 -1.31 -13.61 19.68
CA GLY A 342 -0.67 -12.77 20.69
C GLY A 342 0.63 -13.33 21.29
N GLU A 343 1.06 -14.53 20.90
CA GLU A 343 2.31 -15.14 21.35
C GLU A 343 3.45 -14.89 20.35
N GLU A 344 4.62 -14.47 20.81
CA GLU A 344 5.76 -14.15 19.95
C GLU A 344 6.40 -15.42 19.37
N ILE A 345 6.42 -15.51 18.03
CA ILE A 345 6.91 -16.70 17.30
C ILE A 345 8.17 -16.43 16.46
N ALA A 346 8.49 -15.16 16.21
CA ALA A 346 9.68 -14.76 15.47
C ALA A 346 10.04 -13.29 15.74
N ARG A 347 11.33 -12.99 15.55
CA ARG A 347 11.88 -11.64 15.42
C ARG A 347 12.62 -11.53 14.11
N CYS A 348 12.41 -10.44 13.41
CA CYS A 348 12.91 -10.21 12.07
C CYS A 348 13.68 -8.89 12.02
N PRO A 349 15.00 -8.92 11.73
CA PRO A 349 15.79 -7.70 11.64
C PRO A 349 15.33 -6.80 10.49
N LEU A 350 15.30 -5.48 10.71
CA LEU A 350 15.03 -4.55 9.61
C LEU A 350 16.16 -4.62 8.57
N GLY A 351 15.81 -4.61 7.28
CA GLY A 351 16.79 -4.68 6.19
C GLY A 351 17.37 -6.06 5.87
N ALA A 352 16.99 -7.13 6.59
CA ALA A 352 17.42 -8.50 6.25
C ALA A 352 16.82 -9.01 4.93
N ASN A 353 15.80 -8.33 4.40
CA ASN A 353 15.01 -8.63 3.21
C ASN A 353 14.17 -9.92 3.27
N THR A 354 14.57 -10.90 4.09
CA THR A 354 13.81 -12.13 4.32
C THR A 354 13.77 -12.48 5.80
N CYS A 355 12.72 -13.18 6.22
CA CYS A 355 12.60 -13.74 7.57
C CYS A 355 11.73 -15.00 7.51
N GLN A 356 12.24 -16.13 8.04
CA GLN A 356 11.48 -17.37 8.10
C GLN A 356 10.86 -17.52 9.48
N LEU A 357 9.62 -18.02 9.52
CA LEU A 357 8.92 -18.30 10.76
C LEU A 357 8.06 -19.55 10.62
N PHE A 358 7.67 -20.11 11.76
CA PHE A 358 6.87 -21.31 11.81
C PHE A 358 5.64 -21.05 12.68
N VAL A 359 4.48 -21.42 12.18
CA VAL A 359 3.19 -21.30 12.89
C VAL A 359 2.66 -22.68 13.26
N PRO A 360 1.73 -22.81 14.22
CA PRO A 360 1.13 -24.09 14.54
C PRO A 360 0.57 -24.78 13.28
N ALA A 361 0.84 -26.08 13.14
CA ALA A 361 0.22 -26.88 12.11
C ALA A 361 -1.31 -26.89 12.29
N PRO A 362 -2.09 -26.82 11.20
CA PRO A 362 -3.55 -26.67 11.24
C PRO A 362 -4.33 -27.87 11.80
#